data_AF-A0A257LZ04-F1
#
_entry.id   AF-A0A257LZ04-F1
#
_cell.length_a   1.000
_cell.length_b   1.000
_cell.length_c   1.000
_cell.angle_alpha   90.00
_cell.angle_beta   90.00
_cell.angle_gamma   90.00
#
_symmetry.space_group_name_H-M   'P 1'
#
loop_
_entity.id
_entity.type
_entity.pdbx_description
1 polymer ?
#
loop_
_entity_poly.entity_id
_entity_poly.type
_entity_poly.pdbx_seq_one_letter_code
_entity_poly.pdbx_strand_id
1 'polypeptide(L)'
;MWVERLLWLFMLSFAFDYRAAESRQQGAGAGLDQMIFLMMAGISTVGILLLGRRFLLVRPGAWFHLLWGGYLIYMVLNSLLQGVPPARCLRIALPLALCFAAMLNCHIAGCMGLRPSKIVAPIFFAACTNIFWRIFQGLVFKGVTLETSRFNLQSPGNNWISAWIGCALLLRPKFHWTLLVACGMLFTGIVVTVTRSLLVPGIVSVIVASFCFLLGCRWGTYRLVDLPKRMIPFAGAGVVIIFAAIIAALFLPELLERWDERLFHLASDRNLTADISYLTRRAELAAYQEILSREPLHYINGKGVGASYYWHPSFNPESMLVYAPGADP
;
A
#
# COMPACT_ATOMS: atom_id res chain seq x y z
N MET A 1 -5.55 16.45 23.89
CA MET A 1 -4.67 15.33 24.28
C MET A 1 -5.24 13.95 23.95
N TRP A 2 -6.54 13.67 24.10
CA TRP A 2 -7.10 12.33 23.77
C TRP A 2 -7.15 11.97 22.28
N VAL A 3 -7.55 12.90 21.41
CA VAL A 3 -7.58 12.67 19.95
C VAL A 3 -6.21 12.32 19.40
N GLU A 4 -5.13 12.94 19.91
CA GLU A 4 -3.75 12.57 19.55
C GLU A 4 -3.45 11.11 19.91
N ARG A 5 -3.80 10.66 21.12
CA ARG A 5 -3.57 9.27 21.55
C ARG A 5 -4.39 8.27 20.72
N LEU A 6 -5.63 8.62 20.38
CA LEU A 6 -6.46 7.78 19.52
C LEU A 6 -5.93 7.73 18.08
N LEU A 7 -5.36 8.82 17.57
CA LEU A 7 -4.66 8.82 16.28
C LEU A 7 -3.44 7.90 16.31
N TRP A 8 -2.66 7.93 17.40
CA TRP A 8 -1.57 6.97 17.58
C TRP A 8 -2.09 5.53 17.56
N LEU A 9 -3.17 5.24 18.27
CA LEU A 9 -3.80 3.91 18.27
C LEU A 9 -4.27 3.50 16.86
N PHE A 10 -4.94 4.40 16.14
CA PHE A 10 -5.39 4.17 14.76
C PHE A 10 -4.22 3.87 13.84
N MET A 11 -3.17 4.69 13.87
CA MET A 11 -2.02 4.52 12.98
C MET A 11 -1.20 3.27 13.34
N LEU A 12 -1.01 2.99 14.63
CA LEU A 12 -0.33 1.77 15.09
C LEU A 12 -1.10 0.50 14.75
N SER A 13 -2.43 0.56 14.59
CA SER A 13 -3.20 -0.61 14.14
C SER A 13 -2.66 -1.16 12.81
N PHE A 14 -2.21 -0.30 11.89
CA PHE A 14 -1.64 -0.70 10.61
C PHE A 14 -0.31 -1.45 10.75
N ALA A 15 0.34 -1.44 11.92
CA ALA A 15 1.44 -2.34 12.20
C ALA A 15 1.02 -3.82 12.12
N PHE A 16 -0.27 -4.10 12.38
CA PHE A 16 -0.88 -5.43 12.36
C PHE A 16 -1.62 -5.74 11.04
N ASP A 17 -1.46 -4.92 9.99
CA ASP A 17 -2.02 -5.20 8.65
C ASP A 17 -1.28 -6.38 8.00
N TYR A 18 -1.70 -7.57 8.39
CA TYR A 18 -1.13 -8.84 7.96
C TYR A 18 -2.04 -9.51 6.93
N ARG A 19 -1.44 -9.95 5.82
CA ARG A 19 -2.15 -10.73 4.82
C ARG A 19 -2.09 -12.18 5.30
N ALA A 20 -3.17 -12.70 5.88
CA ALA A 20 -3.25 -14.10 6.26
C ALA A 20 -2.97 -14.97 5.02
N ALA A 21 -1.79 -15.61 5.00
CA ALA A 21 -1.38 -16.53 3.95
C ALA A 21 -2.12 -17.88 4.06
N GLU A 22 -2.42 -18.29 5.30
CA GLU A 22 -3.03 -19.59 5.63
C GLU A 22 -4.55 -19.61 5.47
N SER A 23 -5.23 -18.46 5.53
CA SER A 23 -6.69 -18.39 5.36
C SER A 23 -7.16 -18.59 3.91
N ARG A 24 -6.24 -18.74 2.94
CA ARG A 24 -6.60 -19.09 1.56
C ARG A 24 -6.79 -20.58 1.35
N GLN A 25 -6.16 -21.44 2.16
CA GLN A 25 -6.21 -22.88 1.94
C GLN A 25 -7.32 -23.60 2.72
N GLN A 26 -7.91 -22.99 3.75
CA GLN A 26 -8.87 -23.68 4.62
C GLN A 26 -10.08 -22.83 5.02
N GLY A 27 -10.70 -22.07 4.09
CA GLY A 27 -12.04 -21.48 4.29
C GLY A 27 -12.29 -20.62 5.55
N ALA A 28 -11.26 -20.31 6.34
CA ALA A 28 -11.39 -19.79 7.69
C ALA A 28 -11.24 -18.26 7.71
N GLY A 29 -11.96 -17.64 8.65
CA GLY A 29 -12.15 -16.19 8.77
C GLY A 29 -10.89 -15.35 9.02
N ALA A 30 -11.11 -14.09 9.39
CA ALA A 30 -10.05 -13.13 9.68
C ALA A 30 -9.10 -13.67 10.76
N GLY A 31 -7.78 -13.57 10.52
CA GLY A 31 -6.77 -13.92 11.52
C GLY A 31 -6.90 -13.07 12.78
N LEU A 32 -6.40 -13.55 13.92
CA LEU A 32 -6.44 -12.83 15.20
C LEU A 32 -5.76 -11.45 15.09
N ASP A 33 -4.68 -11.36 14.33
CA ASP A 33 -3.98 -10.12 13.96
C ASP A 33 -4.88 -9.14 13.18
N GLN A 34 -5.62 -9.63 12.18
CA GLN A 34 -6.58 -8.83 11.42
C GLN A 34 -7.75 -8.37 12.28
N MET A 35 -8.22 -9.20 13.22
CA MET A 35 -9.27 -8.81 14.17
C MET A 35 -8.78 -7.72 15.12
N ILE A 36 -7.57 -7.86 15.66
CA ILE A 36 -6.93 -6.83 16.51
C ILE A 36 -6.76 -5.53 15.74
N PHE A 37 -6.26 -5.61 14.50
CA PHE A 37 -6.15 -4.47 13.60
C PHE A 37 -7.49 -3.74 13.43
N LEU A 38 -8.54 -4.47 13.03
CA LEU A 38 -9.86 -3.90 12.79
C LEU A 38 -10.49 -3.32 14.06
N MET A 39 -10.31 -3.99 15.19
CA MET A 39 -10.81 -3.52 16.47
C MET A 39 -10.12 -2.22 16.89
N MET A 40 -8.78 -2.16 16.81
CA MET A 40 -8.00 -0.95 17.13
C MET A 40 -8.37 0.20 16.19
N ALA A 41 -8.44 -0.05 14.88
CA ALA A 41 -8.81 0.95 13.88
C ALA A 41 -10.26 1.45 14.08
N GLY A 42 -11.18 0.55 14.37
CA GLY A 42 -12.59 0.86 14.62
C GLY A 42 -12.79 1.68 15.89
N ILE A 43 -12.29 1.20 17.04
CA ILE A 43 -12.43 1.88 18.34
C ILE A 43 -11.78 3.26 18.30
N SER A 44 -10.57 3.37 17.73
CA SER A 44 -9.89 4.67 17.62
C SER A 44 -10.67 5.65 16.75
N THR A 45 -11.18 5.21 15.61
CA THR A 45 -11.99 6.05 14.71
C THR A 45 -13.28 6.49 15.40
N VAL A 46 -14.03 5.56 16.02
CA VAL A 46 -15.25 5.90 16.78
C VAL A 46 -14.94 6.89 17.90
N GLY A 47 -13.86 6.68 18.66
CA GLY A 47 -13.43 7.60 19.70
C GLY A 47 -13.10 9.00 19.17
N ILE A 48 -12.40 9.09 18.03
CA ILE A 48 -12.08 10.37 17.37
C ILE A 48 -13.36 11.05 16.89
N LEU A 49 -14.30 10.31 16.29
CA LEU A 49 -15.59 10.84 15.84
C LEU A 49 -16.42 11.39 17.01
N LEU A 50 -16.50 10.66 18.13
CA LEU A 50 -17.25 11.10 19.31
C LEU A 50 -16.66 12.39 19.91
N LEU A 51 -15.33 12.45 20.07
CA LEU A 51 -14.65 13.64 20.59
C LEU A 51 -14.61 14.81 19.59
N GLY A 52 -14.61 14.50 18.29
CA GLY A 52 -14.45 15.43 17.19
C GLY A 52 -15.73 15.80 16.46
N ARG A 53 -16.92 15.37 16.94
CA ARG A 53 -18.19 15.46 16.21
C ARG A 53 -18.49 16.85 15.62
N ARG A 54 -18.14 17.91 16.33
CA ARG A 54 -18.34 19.31 15.90
C ARG A 54 -17.53 19.69 14.65
N PHE A 55 -16.43 18.99 14.40
CA PHE A 55 -15.54 19.23 13.28
C PHE A 55 -15.91 18.46 12.02
N LEU A 56 -16.81 17.47 12.11
CA LEU A 56 -17.22 16.66 10.95
C LEU A 56 -17.90 17.48 9.85
N LEU A 57 -18.59 18.55 10.24
CA LEU A 57 -19.34 19.43 9.35
C LEU A 57 -18.53 20.65 8.88
N VAL A 58 -17.24 20.71 9.20
CA VAL A 58 -16.38 21.80 8.75
C VAL A 58 -16.10 21.65 7.26
N ARG A 59 -16.37 22.71 6.51
CA ARG A 59 -16.16 22.75 5.06
C ARG A 59 -14.67 23.01 4.75
N PRO A 60 -14.12 22.45 3.66
CA PRO A 60 -14.80 21.63 2.65
C PRO A 60 -14.92 20.13 2.99
N GLY A 61 -14.30 19.67 4.09
CA GLY A 61 -14.22 18.24 4.43
C GLY A 61 -15.57 17.54 4.54
N ALA A 62 -16.59 18.23 5.05
CA ALA A 62 -17.95 17.72 5.13
C ALA A 62 -18.51 17.18 3.80
N TRP A 63 -18.31 17.91 2.69
CA TRP A 63 -18.77 17.47 1.37
C TRP A 63 -18.04 16.23 0.91
N PHE A 64 -16.73 16.21 1.12
CA PHE A 64 -15.90 15.07 0.80
C PHE A 64 -16.32 13.84 1.61
N HIS A 65 -16.64 14.01 2.88
CA HIS A 65 -17.12 12.91 3.72
C HIS A 65 -18.46 12.34 3.24
N LEU A 66 -19.40 13.21 2.88
CA LEU A 66 -20.70 12.81 2.37
C LEU A 66 -20.58 12.06 1.04
N LEU A 67 -19.78 12.58 0.11
CA LEU A 67 -19.58 11.94 -1.20
C LEU A 67 -18.88 10.58 -1.06
N TRP A 68 -17.83 10.49 -0.25
CA TRP A 68 -17.12 9.22 -0.04
C TRP A 68 -17.96 8.19 0.71
N GLY A 69 -18.66 8.63 1.77
CA GLY A 69 -19.60 7.78 2.51
C GLY A 69 -20.73 7.29 1.61
N GLY A 70 -21.31 8.17 0.79
CA GLY A 70 -22.31 7.82 -0.20
C GLY A 70 -21.80 6.81 -1.23
N TYR A 71 -20.58 7.00 -1.74
CA TYR A 71 -19.93 6.05 -2.66
C TYR A 71 -19.73 4.67 -2.04
N LEU A 72 -19.29 4.60 -0.77
CA LEU A 72 -19.13 3.33 -0.05
C LEU A 72 -20.46 2.59 0.10
N ILE A 73 -21.52 3.30 0.50
CA ILE A 73 -22.87 2.73 0.61
C ILE A 73 -23.35 2.24 -0.76
N TYR A 74 -23.21 3.08 -1.78
CA TYR A 74 -23.58 2.74 -3.15
C TYR A 74 -22.89 1.47 -3.63
N MET A 75 -21.57 1.38 -3.45
CA MET A 75 -20.77 0.23 -3.86
C MET A 75 -21.23 -1.06 -3.15
N VAL A 76 -21.43 -1.02 -1.83
CA VAL A 76 -21.89 -2.20 -1.07
C VAL A 76 -23.28 -2.64 -1.52
N LEU A 77 -24.22 -1.70 -1.67
CA LEU A 77 -25.57 -2.01 -2.12
C LEU A 77 -25.57 -2.57 -3.54
N ASN A 78 -24.80 -1.97 -4.45
CA ASN A 78 -24.66 -2.43 -5.82
C ASN A 78 -24.07 -3.85 -5.89
N SER A 79 -23.03 -4.15 -5.10
CA SER A 79 -22.45 -5.50 -5.00
C SER A 79 -23.48 -6.52 -4.51
N LEU A 80 -24.26 -6.19 -3.47
CA LEU A 80 -25.28 -7.08 -2.92
C LEU A 80 -26.43 -7.32 -3.92
N LEU A 81 -26.86 -6.27 -4.62
CA LEU A 81 -27.88 -6.38 -5.68
C LEU A 81 -27.44 -7.26 -6.85
N GLN A 82 -26.13 -7.34 -7.11
CA GLN A 82 -25.54 -8.23 -8.13
C GLN A 82 -25.32 -9.66 -7.63
N GLY A 83 -25.74 -10.01 -6.41
CA GLY A 83 -25.58 -11.34 -5.85
C GLY A 83 -24.15 -11.67 -5.43
N VAL A 84 -23.26 -10.68 -5.28
CA VAL A 84 -21.91 -10.91 -4.77
C VAL A 84 -21.99 -11.38 -3.31
N PRO A 85 -21.31 -12.49 -2.93
CA PRO A 85 -21.32 -12.98 -1.56
C PRO A 85 -20.93 -11.87 -0.56
N PRO A 86 -21.66 -11.70 0.57
CA PRO A 86 -21.39 -10.62 1.52
C PRO A 86 -19.95 -10.59 2.06
N ALA A 87 -19.34 -11.75 2.27
CA ALA A 87 -17.94 -11.86 2.68
C ALA A 87 -16.97 -11.28 1.64
N ARG A 88 -17.27 -11.46 0.34
CA ARG A 88 -16.48 -10.90 -0.77
C ARG A 88 -16.72 -9.39 -0.88
N CYS A 89 -17.96 -8.94 -0.74
CA CYS A 89 -18.31 -7.51 -0.68
C CYS A 89 -17.56 -6.78 0.45
N LEU A 90 -17.53 -7.36 1.65
CA LEU A 90 -16.81 -6.78 2.80
C LEU A 90 -15.31 -6.68 2.54
N ARG A 91 -14.70 -7.70 1.94
CA ARG A 91 -13.27 -7.68 1.58
C ARG A 91 -12.92 -6.59 0.57
N ILE A 92 -13.81 -6.31 -0.39
CA ILE A 92 -13.63 -5.25 -1.39
C ILE A 92 -13.84 -3.86 -0.75
N ALA A 93 -14.85 -3.74 0.12
CA ALA A 93 -15.20 -2.48 0.74
C ALA A 93 -14.24 -2.04 1.85
N LEU A 94 -13.63 -2.99 2.56
CA LEU A 94 -12.86 -2.73 3.76
C LEU A 94 -11.67 -1.77 3.54
N PRO A 95 -10.82 -1.91 2.50
CA PRO A 95 -9.75 -0.93 2.25
C PRO A 95 -10.27 0.49 2.01
N LEU A 96 -11.40 0.62 1.30
CA LEU A 96 -12.02 1.93 1.03
C LEU A 96 -12.67 2.53 2.28
N ALA A 97 -13.22 1.68 3.15
CA ALA A 97 -13.74 2.08 4.46
C ALA A 97 -12.63 2.51 5.43
N LEU A 98 -11.48 1.82 5.43
CA LEU A 98 -10.31 2.21 6.20
C LEU A 98 -9.69 3.51 5.69
N CYS A 99 -9.67 3.70 4.36
CA CYS A 99 -9.31 4.97 3.75
C CYS A 99 -10.25 6.09 4.22
N PHE A 100 -11.56 5.84 4.22
CA PHE A 100 -12.55 6.78 4.73
C PHE A 100 -12.32 7.15 6.20
N ALA A 101 -12.09 6.15 7.05
CA ALA A 101 -11.74 6.33 8.46
C ALA A 101 -10.48 7.19 8.63
N ALA A 102 -9.43 6.93 7.84
CA ALA A 102 -8.21 7.73 7.85
C ALA A 102 -8.48 9.20 7.46
N MET A 103 -9.31 9.43 6.44
CA MET A 103 -9.67 10.78 6.01
C MET A 103 -10.48 11.54 7.07
N LEU A 104 -11.45 10.88 7.71
CA LEU A 104 -12.21 11.45 8.84
C LEU A 104 -11.28 11.81 10.02
N ASN A 105 -10.41 10.87 10.40
CA ASN A 105 -9.46 11.04 11.49
C ASN A 105 -8.50 12.21 11.21
N CYS A 106 -7.95 12.30 10.00
CA CYS A 106 -7.08 13.40 9.57
C CYS A 106 -7.82 14.74 9.49
N HIS A 107 -9.06 14.77 9.01
CA HIS A 107 -9.85 16.00 8.94
C HIS A 107 -10.11 16.56 10.35
N ILE A 108 -10.61 15.73 11.26
CA ILE A 108 -10.85 16.12 12.66
C ILE A 108 -9.55 16.58 13.30
N ALA A 109 -8.45 15.84 13.10
CA ALA A 109 -7.14 16.21 13.63
C ALA A 109 -6.68 17.60 13.13
N GLY A 110 -6.83 17.84 11.83
CA GLY A 110 -6.49 19.11 11.18
C GLY A 110 -7.34 20.27 11.72
N CYS A 111 -8.65 20.09 11.84
CA CYS A 111 -9.56 21.09 12.41
C CYS A 111 -9.29 21.40 13.88
N MET A 112 -8.73 20.44 14.63
CA MET A 112 -8.29 20.64 16.01
C MET A 112 -6.93 21.34 16.13
N GLY A 113 -6.27 21.67 15.01
CA GLY A 113 -4.97 22.31 14.99
C GLY A 113 -3.82 21.38 15.43
N LEU A 114 -4.00 20.06 15.32
CA LEU A 114 -2.90 19.13 15.58
C LEU A 114 -1.78 19.36 14.56
N ARG A 115 -0.57 19.53 15.07
CA ARG A 115 0.62 19.71 14.23
C ARG A 115 0.78 18.47 13.34
N PRO A 116 1.03 18.61 12.02
CA PRO A 116 1.22 17.48 11.12
C PRO A 116 2.30 16.49 11.58
N SER A 117 3.34 16.96 12.29
CA SER A 117 4.37 16.09 12.86
C SER A 117 3.82 15.04 13.83
N LYS A 118 2.73 15.35 14.55
CA LYS A 118 2.05 14.43 15.47
C LYS A 118 1.21 13.38 14.75
N ILE A 119 0.91 13.58 13.47
CA ILE A 119 0.22 12.61 12.61
C ILE A 119 1.25 11.74 11.88
N VAL A 120 2.30 12.35 11.34
CA VAL A 120 3.32 11.67 10.53
C VAL A 120 4.19 10.72 11.36
N ALA A 121 4.55 11.10 12.59
CA ALA A 121 5.40 10.27 13.46
C ALA A 121 4.80 8.88 13.78
N PRO A 122 3.52 8.78 14.20
CA PRO A 122 2.88 7.48 14.41
C PRO A 122 2.85 6.61 13.16
N ILE A 123 2.58 7.18 11.99
CA ILE A 123 2.53 6.42 10.73
C ILE A 123 3.92 5.90 10.38
N PHE A 124 4.96 6.72 10.57
CA PHE A 124 6.34 6.29 10.38
C PHE A 124 6.69 5.10 11.27
N PHE A 125 6.35 5.19 12.56
CA PHE A 125 6.59 4.09 13.49
C PHE A 125 5.80 2.84 13.09
N ALA A 126 4.51 2.98 12.77
CA ALA A 126 3.67 1.87 12.35
C ALA A 126 4.19 1.18 11.08
N ALA A 127 4.66 1.95 10.08
CA ALA A 127 5.23 1.40 8.86
C ALA A 127 6.54 0.65 9.14
N CYS A 128 7.44 1.22 9.95
CA CYS A 128 8.67 0.54 10.37
C CYS A 128 8.38 -0.74 11.15
N THR A 129 7.47 -0.69 12.13
CA THR A 129 7.04 -1.85 12.90
C THR A 129 6.39 -2.90 11.99
N ASN A 130 5.54 -2.52 11.03
CA ASN A 130 4.91 -3.46 10.11
C ASN A 130 5.96 -4.22 9.27
N ILE A 131 6.95 -3.52 8.72
CA ILE A 131 8.02 -4.14 7.92
C ILE A 131 8.84 -5.09 8.80
N PHE A 132 9.32 -4.60 9.95
CA PHE A 132 10.14 -5.42 10.84
C PHE A 132 9.39 -6.64 11.36
N TRP A 133 8.16 -6.44 11.85
CA TRP A 133 7.32 -7.50 12.38
C TRP A 133 7.01 -8.55 11.33
N ARG A 134 6.72 -8.15 10.09
CA ARG A 134 6.51 -9.09 8.98
C ARG A 134 7.74 -9.93 8.71
N ILE A 135 8.92 -9.31 8.65
CA ILE A 135 10.21 -10.01 8.47
C ILE A 135 10.41 -11.01 9.60
N PHE A 136 10.28 -10.55 10.85
CA PHE A 136 10.42 -11.39 12.01
C PHE A 136 9.45 -12.57 12.02
N GLN A 137 8.15 -12.33 11.81
CA GLN A 137 7.16 -13.38 11.86
C GLN A 137 7.27 -14.37 10.69
N GLY A 138 7.59 -13.89 9.49
CA GLY A 138 7.81 -14.75 8.32
C GLY A 138 8.99 -15.70 8.52
N LEU A 139 10.10 -15.18 9.05
CA LEU A 139 11.32 -15.97 9.25
C LEU A 139 11.25 -16.89 10.48
N VAL A 140 10.76 -16.37 11.62
CA VAL A 140 10.85 -17.08 12.91
C VAL A 140 9.67 -18.04 13.13
N PHE A 141 8.43 -17.60 12.85
CA PHE A 141 7.25 -18.41 13.20
C PHE A 141 6.77 -19.30 12.07
N LYS A 142 7.01 -18.92 10.82
CA LYS A 142 6.42 -19.60 9.66
C LYS A 142 7.42 -20.41 8.84
N GLY A 143 8.71 -20.37 9.19
CA GLY A 143 9.76 -21.05 8.43
C GLY A 143 9.71 -20.75 6.93
N VAL A 144 9.24 -19.56 6.56
CA VAL A 144 8.96 -19.19 5.18
C VAL A 144 10.26 -19.25 4.41
N THR A 145 10.34 -20.18 3.46
CA THR A 145 11.48 -20.27 2.56
C THR A 145 11.60 -18.97 1.76
N LEU A 146 12.82 -18.61 1.36
CA LEU A 146 13.08 -17.41 0.54
C LEU A 146 12.22 -17.37 -0.76
N GLU A 147 11.61 -18.48 -1.18
CA GLU A 147 10.70 -18.59 -2.33
C GLU A 147 9.31 -18.00 -2.06
N THR A 148 8.71 -18.30 -0.91
CA THR A 148 7.36 -17.85 -0.50
C THR A 148 7.39 -16.49 0.23
N SER A 149 8.59 -16.02 0.56
CA SER A 149 8.93 -14.75 1.19
C SER A 149 8.18 -13.56 0.58
N ARG A 150 8.17 -13.40 -0.75
CA ARG A 150 7.60 -12.26 -1.48
C ARG A 150 6.14 -11.96 -1.14
N PHE A 151 5.27 -12.97 -1.13
CA PHE A 151 3.83 -12.76 -0.99
C PHE A 151 3.43 -12.47 0.47
N ASN A 152 4.22 -12.96 1.42
CA ASN A 152 3.94 -12.88 2.84
C ASN A 152 4.66 -11.71 3.52
N LEU A 153 5.84 -11.32 3.01
CA LEU A 153 6.70 -10.28 3.61
C LEU A 153 6.49 -8.89 3.00
N GLN A 154 5.88 -8.77 1.82
CA GLN A 154 5.64 -7.47 1.19
C GLN A 154 4.64 -6.63 1.99
N SER A 155 5.17 -5.64 2.70
CA SER A 155 4.41 -4.71 3.55
C SER A 155 3.80 -3.58 2.72
N PRO A 156 2.51 -3.23 2.91
CA PRO A 156 1.95 -1.98 2.37
C PRO A 156 2.64 -0.73 2.95
N GLY A 157 3.30 -0.85 4.11
CA GLY A 157 4.15 0.17 4.71
C GLY A 157 5.32 0.60 3.83
N ASN A 158 5.82 -0.28 2.93
CA ASN A 158 6.89 0.08 2.00
C ASN A 158 6.48 1.24 1.06
N ASN A 159 5.24 1.23 0.57
CA ASN A 159 4.73 2.29 -0.31
C ASN A 159 4.67 3.62 0.44
N TRP A 160 4.24 3.57 1.71
CA TRP A 160 4.17 4.77 2.53
C TRP A 160 5.56 5.32 2.88
N ILE A 161 6.51 4.46 3.27
CA ILE A 161 7.89 4.89 3.54
C ILE A 161 8.53 5.47 2.28
N SER A 162 8.28 4.89 1.11
CA SER A 162 8.75 5.43 -0.18
C SER A 162 8.22 6.84 -0.45
N ALA A 163 6.91 7.07 -0.24
CA ALA A 163 6.30 8.40 -0.32
C ALA A 163 6.91 9.36 0.71
N TRP A 164 7.07 8.90 1.95
CA TRP A 164 7.63 9.69 3.05
C TRP A 164 9.07 10.12 2.78
N ILE A 165 9.91 9.24 2.25
CA ILE A 165 11.31 9.55 1.89
C ILE A 165 11.35 10.63 0.82
N GLY A 166 10.55 10.50 -0.25
CA GLY A 166 10.47 11.50 -1.32
C GLY A 166 10.07 12.88 -0.79
N CYS A 167 9.04 12.94 0.05
CA CYS A 167 8.63 14.18 0.71
C CYS A 167 9.68 14.72 1.69
N ALA A 168 10.31 13.85 2.49
CA ALA A 168 11.30 14.25 3.48
C ALA A 168 12.57 14.83 2.84
N LEU A 169 12.98 14.30 1.68
CA LEU A 169 14.14 14.79 0.94
C LEU A 169 13.88 16.15 0.29
N LEU A 170 12.76 16.27 -0.43
CA LEU A 170 12.51 17.45 -1.26
C LEU A 170 11.89 18.61 -0.48
N LEU A 171 11.04 18.32 0.50
CA LEU A 171 10.24 19.36 1.18
C LEU A 171 10.81 19.78 2.54
N ARG A 172 11.63 18.96 3.22
CA ARG A 172 12.23 19.41 4.50
C ARG A 172 13.45 20.30 4.25
N PRO A 173 13.63 21.35 5.07
CA PRO A 173 14.79 22.23 4.95
C PRO A 173 16.07 21.64 5.56
N LYS A 174 15.96 20.65 6.46
CA LYS A 174 17.08 20.08 7.21
C LYS A 174 17.05 18.55 7.20
N PHE A 175 18.24 17.96 7.18
CA PHE A 175 18.45 16.53 7.37
C PHE A 175 17.97 16.09 8.76
N HIS A 176 17.43 14.87 8.84
CA HIS A 176 16.95 14.29 10.10
C HIS A 176 17.25 12.79 10.13
N TRP A 177 17.67 12.25 11.27
CA TRP A 177 18.05 10.84 11.41
C TRP A 177 16.95 9.85 11.06
N THR A 178 15.68 10.23 11.20
CA THR A 178 14.55 9.40 10.77
C THR A 178 14.57 9.12 9.27
N LEU A 179 15.24 9.94 8.46
CA LEU A 179 15.45 9.67 7.03
C LEU A 179 16.35 8.46 6.81
N LEU A 180 17.43 8.32 7.56
CA LEU A 180 18.29 7.14 7.48
C LEU A 180 17.54 5.88 7.91
N VAL A 181 16.75 5.98 8.99
CA VAL A 181 15.90 4.87 9.43
C VAL A 181 14.87 4.51 8.36
N ALA A 182 14.19 5.51 7.77
CA ALA A 182 13.23 5.30 6.68
C ALA A 182 13.87 4.58 5.50
N CYS A 183 15.02 5.08 5.03
CA CYS A 183 15.78 4.47 3.94
C CYS A 183 16.16 3.04 4.31
N GLY A 184 16.79 2.83 5.46
CA GLY A 184 17.18 1.49 5.93
C GLY A 184 16.01 0.51 5.91
N MET A 185 14.87 0.89 6.49
CA MET A 185 13.67 0.05 6.52
C MET A 185 13.13 -0.26 5.12
N LEU A 186 13.06 0.74 4.23
CA LEU A 186 12.59 0.53 2.86
C LEU A 186 13.53 -0.41 2.10
N PHE A 187 14.84 -0.22 2.20
CA PHE A 187 15.82 -1.03 1.48
C PHE A 187 15.92 -2.45 2.03
N THR A 188 15.88 -2.63 3.35
CA THR A 188 15.73 -3.97 3.95
C THR A 188 14.46 -4.65 3.41
N GLY A 189 13.34 -3.92 3.34
CA GLY A 189 12.11 -4.43 2.74
C GLY A 189 12.29 -4.83 1.27
N ILE A 190 12.94 -4.01 0.44
CA ILE A 190 13.18 -4.29 -0.99
C ILE A 190 14.10 -5.50 -1.17
N VAL A 191 15.23 -5.53 -0.47
CA VAL A 191 16.24 -6.61 -0.55
C VAL A 191 15.64 -7.94 -0.15
N VAL A 192 14.86 -7.98 0.94
CA VAL A 192 14.22 -9.20 1.44
C VAL A 192 13.05 -9.64 0.56
N THR A 193 12.26 -8.73 -0.01
CA THR A 193 11.02 -9.09 -0.72
C THR A 193 11.19 -9.33 -2.22
N VAL A 194 12.33 -8.96 -2.82
CA VAL A 194 12.70 -9.17 -4.25
C VAL A 194 11.50 -8.91 -5.18
N THR A 195 10.98 -7.67 -5.16
CA THR A 195 9.76 -7.29 -5.90
C THR A 195 9.95 -6.10 -6.82
N ARG A 196 9.83 -6.33 -8.14
CA ARG A 196 9.78 -5.27 -9.18
C ARG A 196 8.66 -4.25 -8.93
N SER A 197 7.59 -4.67 -8.27
CA SER A 197 6.43 -3.81 -7.98
C SER A 197 6.75 -2.62 -7.06
N LEU A 198 7.89 -2.61 -6.38
CA LEU A 198 8.31 -1.48 -5.53
C LEU A 198 8.96 -0.33 -6.33
N LEU A 199 9.35 -0.57 -7.59
CA LEU A 199 9.88 0.47 -8.48
C LEU A 199 8.81 1.52 -8.81
N VAL A 200 7.57 1.09 -9.05
CA VAL A 200 6.47 2.00 -9.43
C VAL A 200 6.12 2.99 -8.31
N PRO A 201 5.87 2.56 -7.04
CA PRO A 201 5.71 3.48 -5.92
C PRO A 201 6.89 4.44 -5.75
N GLY A 202 8.12 3.97 -5.96
CA GLY A 202 9.31 4.81 -5.91
C GLY A 202 9.30 5.91 -6.98
N ILE A 203 9.05 5.55 -8.24
CA ILE A 203 8.96 6.50 -9.35
C ILE A 203 7.84 7.52 -9.11
N VAL A 204 6.65 7.05 -8.73
CA VAL A 204 5.50 7.91 -8.44
C VAL A 204 5.80 8.87 -7.28
N SER A 205 6.44 8.39 -6.21
CA SER A 205 6.88 9.22 -5.08
C SER A 205 7.81 10.35 -5.54
N VAL A 206 8.80 10.04 -6.38
CA VAL A 206 9.72 11.04 -6.93
C VAL A 206 8.98 12.07 -7.78
N ILE A 207 8.07 11.63 -8.65
CA ILE A 207 7.28 12.54 -9.50
C ILE A 207 6.44 13.49 -8.64
N VAL A 208 5.68 12.94 -7.68
CA VAL A 208 4.80 13.72 -6.80
C VAL A 208 5.61 14.69 -5.94
N ALA A 209 6.71 14.24 -5.35
CA ALA A 209 7.55 15.10 -4.53
C ALA A 209 8.25 16.18 -5.36
N SER A 210 8.63 15.89 -6.61
CA SER A 210 9.18 16.88 -7.56
C SER A 210 8.13 17.92 -7.93
N PHE A 211 6.89 17.51 -8.21
CA PHE A 211 5.79 18.42 -8.47
C PHE A 211 5.51 19.34 -7.26
N CYS A 212 5.46 18.79 -6.06
CA CYS A 212 5.32 19.56 -4.82
C CYS A 212 6.48 20.55 -4.60
N PHE A 213 7.72 20.16 -4.94
CA PHE A 213 8.88 21.05 -4.87
C PHE A 213 8.75 22.20 -5.87
N LEU A 214 8.36 21.94 -7.12
CA LEU A 214 8.12 22.97 -8.14
C LEU A 214 7.01 23.94 -7.73
N LEU A 215 5.91 23.44 -7.16
CA LEU A 215 4.86 24.28 -6.58
C LEU A 215 5.39 25.15 -5.44
N GLY A 216 6.20 24.58 -4.54
CA GLY A 216 6.84 25.33 -3.47
C GLY A 216 7.83 26.39 -3.98
N CYS A 217 8.50 26.14 -5.11
CA CYS A 217 9.30 27.17 -5.81
C CYS A 217 8.42 28.28 -6.38
N ARG A 218 7.30 27.93 -7.03
CA ARG A 218 6.33 28.92 -7.55
C ARG A 218 5.73 29.78 -6.44
N TRP A 219 5.53 29.22 -5.25
CA TRP A 219 5.05 29.94 -4.06
C TRP A 219 6.15 30.62 -3.25
N GLY A 220 7.39 30.65 -3.74
CA GLY A 220 8.51 31.33 -3.07
C GLY A 220 8.97 30.68 -1.76
N THR A 221 8.50 29.47 -1.45
CA THR A 221 8.89 28.71 -0.26
C THR A 221 10.28 28.06 -0.44
N TYR A 222 10.62 27.68 -1.67
CA TYR A 222 11.89 27.04 -2.01
C TYR A 222 12.57 27.76 -3.18
N ARG A 223 13.90 27.61 -3.31
CA ARG A 223 14.65 28.06 -4.50
C ARG A 223 15.19 26.85 -5.26
N LEU A 224 15.22 26.92 -6.59
CA LEU A 224 15.80 25.85 -7.43
C LEU A 224 17.28 25.58 -7.09
N VAL A 225 18.00 26.61 -6.65
CA VAL A 225 19.41 26.51 -6.20
C VAL A 225 19.57 25.63 -4.96
N ASP A 226 18.50 25.39 -4.20
CA ASP A 226 18.53 24.49 -3.04
C ASP A 226 18.43 23.02 -3.42
N LEU A 227 18.06 22.70 -4.68
CA LEU A 227 17.84 21.33 -5.14
C LEU A 227 19.08 20.45 -4.97
N PRO A 228 20.30 20.83 -5.41
CA PRO A 228 21.48 19.99 -5.25
C PRO A 228 21.77 19.67 -3.78
N LYS A 229 21.63 20.67 -2.88
CA LYS A 229 21.82 20.48 -1.44
C LYS A 229 20.82 19.48 -0.85
N ARG A 230 19.58 19.49 -1.36
CA ARG A 230 18.52 18.55 -0.97
C ARG A 230 18.72 17.14 -1.53
N MET A 231 19.50 17.00 -2.61
CA MET A 231 19.85 15.69 -3.18
C MET A 231 21.05 15.02 -2.50
N ILE A 232 21.85 15.73 -1.69
CA ILE A 232 23.00 15.15 -0.97
C ILE A 232 22.60 13.94 -0.11
N PRO A 233 21.53 13.99 0.70
CA PRO A 233 21.11 12.81 1.47
C PRO A 233 20.64 11.65 0.60
N PHE A 234 20.12 11.93 -0.60
CA PHE A 234 19.74 10.90 -1.57
C PHE A 234 20.97 10.22 -2.16
N ALA A 235 21.99 10.99 -2.56
CA ALA A 235 23.26 10.45 -3.01
C ALA A 235 23.94 9.62 -1.90
N GLY A 236 23.96 10.14 -0.66
CA GLY A 236 24.49 9.43 0.50
C GLY A 236 23.74 8.12 0.78
N ALA A 237 22.41 8.14 0.76
CA ALA A 237 21.60 6.92 0.88
C ALA A 237 21.91 5.94 -0.27
N GLY A 238 21.99 6.44 -1.51
CA GLY A 238 22.38 5.70 -2.71
C GLY A 238 23.67 4.90 -2.52
N VAL A 239 24.73 5.57 -2.05
CA VAL A 239 26.02 4.94 -1.74
C VAL A 239 25.88 3.85 -0.68
N VAL A 240 25.17 4.12 0.41
CA VAL A 240 24.94 3.13 1.48
C VAL A 240 24.20 1.89 0.96
N ILE A 241 23.22 2.08 0.09
CA ILE A 241 22.44 0.97 -0.49
C ILE A 241 23.31 0.14 -1.43
N ILE A 242 24.09 0.79 -2.29
CA ILE A 242 25.01 0.10 -3.19
C ILE A 242 25.99 -0.73 -2.35
N PHE A 243 26.54 -0.15 -1.28
CA PHE A 243 27.44 -0.86 -0.39
C PHE A 243 26.76 -2.03 0.32
N ALA A 244 25.53 -1.84 0.81
CA ALA A 244 24.75 -2.92 1.42
C ALA A 244 24.41 -4.03 0.42
N ALA A 245 24.11 -3.69 -0.83
CA ALA A 245 23.86 -4.64 -1.92
C ALA A 245 25.14 -5.42 -2.28
N ILE A 246 26.31 -4.76 -2.32
CA ILE A 246 27.61 -5.41 -2.52
C ILE A 246 27.91 -6.37 -1.36
N ILE A 247 27.69 -5.96 -0.11
CA ILE A 247 27.86 -6.86 1.05
C ILE A 247 26.91 -8.05 0.93
N ALA A 248 25.62 -7.81 0.64
CA ALA A 248 24.66 -8.89 0.45
C ALA A 248 25.09 -9.83 -0.69
N ALA A 249 25.61 -9.30 -1.79
CA ALA A 249 26.15 -10.08 -2.90
C ALA A 249 27.32 -10.98 -2.50
N LEU A 250 28.23 -10.47 -1.65
CA LEU A 250 29.42 -11.21 -1.21
C LEU A 250 29.08 -12.30 -0.18
N PHE A 251 28.12 -12.07 0.70
CA PHE A 251 27.79 -12.99 1.80
C PHE A 251 26.57 -13.87 1.54
N LEU A 252 25.72 -13.51 0.58
CA LEU A 252 24.50 -14.23 0.21
C LEU A 252 24.39 -14.31 -1.33
N PRO A 253 25.29 -15.04 -2.02
CA PRO A 253 25.30 -15.14 -3.48
C PRO A 253 23.98 -15.67 -4.05
N GLU A 254 23.31 -16.58 -3.33
CA GLU A 254 21.97 -17.10 -3.68
C GLU A 254 20.91 -15.99 -3.81
N LEU A 255 21.10 -14.85 -3.13
CA LEU A 255 20.19 -13.71 -3.24
C LEU A 255 20.33 -13.02 -4.60
N LEU A 256 21.55 -12.93 -5.15
CA LEU A 256 21.78 -12.34 -6.47
C LEU A 256 21.26 -13.21 -7.60
N GLU A 257 21.51 -14.53 -7.56
CA GLU A 257 20.98 -15.47 -8.55
C GLU A 257 19.45 -15.39 -8.62
N ARG A 258 18.78 -15.25 -7.47
CA ARG A 258 17.33 -15.03 -7.41
C ARG A 258 16.89 -13.66 -7.91
N TRP A 259 17.68 -12.62 -7.68
CA TRP A 259 17.40 -11.30 -8.25
C TRP A 259 17.47 -11.35 -9.77
N ASP A 260 18.47 -12.01 -10.32
CA ASP A 260 18.65 -12.21 -11.76
C ASP A 260 17.52 -13.04 -12.36
N GLU A 261 17.23 -14.21 -11.79
CA GLU A 261 16.12 -15.08 -12.20
C GLU A 261 14.78 -14.31 -12.20
N ARG A 262 14.53 -13.54 -11.14
CA ARG A 262 13.29 -12.76 -11.01
C ARG A 262 13.24 -11.48 -11.82
N LEU A 263 14.36 -10.87 -12.16
CA LEU A 263 14.42 -9.63 -12.93
C LEU A 263 14.52 -9.86 -14.42
N PHE A 264 14.96 -11.04 -14.85
CA PHE A 264 15.26 -11.28 -16.26
C PHE A 264 14.74 -12.63 -16.79
N HIS A 265 14.58 -13.68 -15.98
CA HIS A 265 14.35 -15.05 -16.49
C HIS A 265 12.95 -15.66 -16.18
N LEU A 266 12.15 -15.05 -15.29
CA LEU A 266 10.87 -15.62 -14.86
C LEU A 266 9.81 -15.83 -15.95
N ALA A 267 9.93 -15.14 -17.09
CA ALA A 267 9.04 -15.33 -18.24
C ALA A 267 9.48 -16.50 -19.14
N SER A 268 10.79 -16.73 -19.30
CA SER A 268 11.32 -17.79 -20.17
C SER A 268 11.11 -19.18 -19.57
N ASP A 269 11.23 -19.32 -18.25
CA ASP A 269 11.24 -20.64 -17.59
C ASP A 269 9.85 -21.29 -17.49
N ARG A 270 8.77 -20.52 -17.72
CA ARG A 270 7.38 -21.00 -17.66
C ARG A 270 6.67 -21.02 -19.01
N ASN A 271 7.39 -20.86 -20.12
CA ASN A 271 6.83 -20.70 -21.47
C ASN A 271 5.77 -19.59 -21.55
N LEU A 272 5.94 -18.51 -20.78
CA LEU A 272 5.02 -17.38 -20.80
C LEU A 272 5.51 -16.33 -21.79
N THR A 273 4.59 -15.67 -22.49
CA THR A 273 4.98 -14.56 -23.38
C THR A 273 5.39 -13.31 -22.61
N ALA A 274 4.96 -13.19 -21.34
CA ALA A 274 5.31 -12.10 -20.43
C ALA A 274 5.18 -12.54 -18.95
N ASP A 275 5.63 -11.70 -18.00
CA ASP A 275 5.46 -11.97 -16.57
C ASP A 275 3.98 -12.19 -16.19
N ILE A 276 3.71 -13.15 -15.31
CA ILE A 276 2.35 -13.52 -14.89
C ILE A 276 1.59 -12.34 -14.26
N SER A 277 2.30 -11.45 -13.55
CA SER A 277 1.72 -10.23 -12.96
C SER A 277 1.24 -9.26 -14.05
N TYR A 278 1.95 -9.19 -15.17
CA TYR A 278 1.60 -8.37 -16.31
C TYR A 278 0.44 -8.99 -17.09
N LEU A 279 0.49 -10.30 -17.35
CA LEU A 279 -0.56 -11.04 -18.05
C LEU A 279 -1.91 -10.95 -17.33
N THR A 280 -1.94 -11.19 -16.02
CA THR A 280 -3.18 -11.11 -15.21
C THR A 280 -3.78 -9.70 -15.20
N ARG A 281 -2.95 -8.65 -15.15
CA ARG A 281 -3.42 -7.26 -15.22
C ARG A 281 -3.93 -6.87 -16.60
N ARG A 282 -3.27 -7.35 -17.66
CA ARG A 282 -3.72 -7.15 -19.04
C ARG A 282 -5.03 -7.89 -19.31
N ALA A 283 -5.17 -9.11 -18.80
CA ALA A 283 -6.39 -9.91 -18.87
C ALA A 283 -7.56 -9.22 -18.15
N GLU A 284 -7.30 -8.65 -16.97
CA GLU A 284 -8.27 -7.86 -16.20
C GLU A 284 -8.71 -6.61 -16.98
N LEU A 285 -7.74 -5.83 -17.50
CA LEU A 285 -8.04 -4.62 -18.28
C LEU A 285 -8.84 -4.93 -19.55
N ALA A 286 -8.45 -5.98 -20.29
CA ALA A 286 -9.13 -6.40 -21.51
C ALA A 286 -10.57 -6.84 -21.24
N ALA A 287 -10.80 -7.58 -20.15
CA ALA A 287 -12.14 -8.00 -19.75
C ALA A 287 -13.03 -6.81 -19.40
N TYR A 288 -12.53 -5.85 -18.63
CA TYR A 288 -13.29 -4.64 -18.33
C TYR A 288 -13.57 -3.82 -19.58
N GLN A 289 -12.60 -3.69 -20.50
CA GLN A 289 -12.80 -2.98 -21.76
C GLN A 289 -13.88 -3.64 -22.62
N GLU A 290 -13.92 -4.97 -22.70
CA GLU A 290 -14.96 -5.71 -23.42
C GLU A 290 -16.34 -5.56 -22.75
N ILE A 291 -16.42 -5.75 -21.42
CA ILE A 291 -17.68 -5.63 -20.67
C ILE A 291 -18.25 -4.21 -20.79
N LEU A 292 -17.39 -3.20 -20.62
CA LEU A 292 -17.79 -1.79 -20.65
C LEU A 292 -18.10 -1.29 -22.06
N SER A 293 -17.48 -1.86 -23.10
CA SER A 293 -17.80 -1.52 -24.49
C SER A 293 -19.14 -2.09 -24.96
N ARG A 294 -19.58 -3.22 -24.40
CA ARG A 294 -20.90 -3.80 -24.70
C ARG A 294 -22.03 -3.09 -23.96
N GLU A 295 -21.83 -2.77 -22.69
CA GLU A 295 -22.85 -2.13 -21.86
C GLU A 295 -22.27 -0.94 -21.08
N PRO A 296 -22.29 0.27 -21.67
CA PRO A 296 -21.69 1.46 -21.07
C PRO A 296 -22.32 1.87 -19.74
N LEU A 297 -23.58 1.46 -19.48
CA LEU A 297 -24.25 1.67 -18.19
C LEU A 297 -23.48 1.03 -17.02
N HIS A 298 -22.67 -0.01 -17.29
CA HIS A 298 -21.79 -0.62 -16.30
C HIS A 298 -20.65 0.28 -15.79
N TYR A 299 -20.40 1.45 -16.41
CA TYR A 299 -19.56 2.49 -15.80
C TYR A 299 -20.18 3.10 -14.55
N ILE A 300 -21.52 3.12 -14.48
CA ILE A 300 -22.27 3.75 -13.40
C ILE A 300 -22.83 2.67 -12.49
N ASN A 301 -23.53 1.65 -13.02
CA ASN A 301 -24.09 0.53 -12.28
C ASN A 301 -23.72 -0.83 -12.90
N GLY A 302 -22.97 -1.67 -12.19
CA GLY A 302 -22.69 -3.01 -12.69
C GLY A 302 -21.32 -3.57 -12.34
N LYS A 303 -20.83 -4.42 -13.24
CA LYS A 303 -19.62 -5.26 -13.10
C LYS A 303 -18.30 -4.49 -12.96
N GLY A 304 -18.31 -3.15 -13.04
CA GLY A 304 -17.12 -2.32 -12.84
C GLY A 304 -16.94 -1.80 -11.40
N VAL A 305 -18.00 -1.75 -10.59
CA VAL A 305 -17.97 -1.17 -9.22
C VAL A 305 -18.40 -2.23 -8.21
N GLY A 306 -17.43 -2.78 -7.49
CA GLY A 306 -17.68 -3.78 -6.44
C GLY A 306 -17.93 -5.21 -6.94
N ALA A 307 -17.56 -5.52 -8.18
CA ALA A 307 -17.72 -6.84 -8.77
C ALA A 307 -16.48 -7.74 -8.61
N SER A 308 -16.63 -9.03 -8.92
CA SER A 308 -15.53 -9.99 -8.97
C SER A 308 -14.52 -9.64 -10.07
N TYR A 309 -13.27 -10.08 -9.92
CA TYR A 309 -12.27 -9.99 -10.99
C TYR A 309 -12.77 -10.75 -12.23
N TYR A 310 -12.77 -10.09 -13.39
CA TYR A 310 -13.00 -10.74 -14.68
C TYR A 310 -11.66 -10.80 -15.42
N TRP A 311 -11.24 -11.99 -15.83
CA TRP A 311 -10.09 -12.16 -16.71
C TRP A 311 -10.57 -12.55 -18.10
N HIS A 312 -10.02 -11.89 -19.12
CA HIS A 312 -10.43 -12.12 -20.48
C HIS A 312 -9.97 -13.54 -20.92
N PRO A 313 -10.86 -14.37 -21.50
CA PRO A 313 -10.57 -15.79 -21.79
C PRO A 313 -9.35 -16.03 -22.67
N SER A 314 -8.97 -15.06 -23.52
CA SER A 314 -7.78 -15.16 -24.37
C SER A 314 -6.46 -15.31 -23.61
N PHE A 315 -6.43 -14.95 -22.32
CA PHE A 315 -5.25 -15.08 -21.46
C PHE A 315 -5.30 -16.33 -20.56
N ASN A 316 -6.41 -17.08 -20.59
CA ASN A 316 -6.57 -18.32 -19.81
C ASN A 316 -5.49 -19.36 -20.10
N PRO A 317 -5.08 -19.64 -21.35
CA PRO A 317 -4.08 -20.67 -21.64
C PRO A 317 -2.75 -20.43 -20.93
N GLU A 318 -2.27 -19.18 -20.89
CA GLU A 318 -1.02 -18.82 -20.22
C GLU A 318 -1.19 -18.71 -18.69
N SER A 319 -2.32 -18.17 -18.21
CA SER A 319 -2.57 -18.06 -16.77
C SER A 319 -2.74 -19.42 -16.08
N MET A 320 -3.29 -20.42 -16.78
CA MET A 320 -3.45 -21.80 -16.27
C MET A 320 -2.14 -22.60 -16.23
N LEU A 321 -1.08 -22.15 -16.92
CA LEU A 321 0.26 -22.71 -16.73
C LEU A 321 0.85 -22.35 -15.36
N VAL A 322 0.26 -21.37 -14.66
CA VAL A 322 0.71 -20.91 -13.33
C VAL A 322 -0.30 -21.19 -12.23
N TYR A 323 -1.60 -21.15 -12.53
CA TYR A 323 -2.66 -21.46 -11.57
C TYR A 323 -3.29 -22.81 -11.91
N ALA A 324 -3.29 -23.75 -10.97
CA ALA A 324 -3.82 -25.10 -11.17
C ALA A 324 -5.31 -25.08 -11.61
N PRO A 325 -5.76 -26.07 -12.40
CA PRO A 325 -7.16 -26.16 -12.81
C PRO A 325 -8.05 -26.32 -11.57
N GLY A 326 -8.96 -25.37 -11.37
CA GLY A 326 -9.85 -25.29 -10.19
C GLY A 326 -9.51 -24.18 -9.18
N ALA A 327 -8.43 -23.43 -9.40
CA ALA A 327 -8.22 -22.17 -8.69
C ALA A 327 -9.10 -21.07 -9.30
N ASP A 328 -10.36 -20.98 -8.87
CA ASP A 328 -11.16 -19.79 -9.14
C ASP A 328 -10.46 -18.56 -8.50
N PRO A 329 -10.24 -17.46 -9.25
CA PRO A 329 -9.72 -16.23 -8.68
C PRO A 329 -10.67 -15.53 -7.68
#